data_AF-A0A1V5SAB6-F1
#
_entry.id   AF-A0A1V5SAB6-F1
#
_cell.length_a   1.000
_cell.length_b   1.000
_cell.length_c   1.000
_cell.angle_alpha   90.00
_cell.angle_beta   90.00
_cell.angle_gamma   90.00
#
_symmetry.space_group_name_H-M   'P 1'
#
loop_
_entity.id
_entity.type
_entity.pdbx_description
1 polymer ?
#
loop_
_entity_poly.entity_id
_entity_poly.type
_entity_poly.pdbx_seq_one_letter_code
_entity_poly.pdbx_strand_id
1 'polypeptide(L)'
;MANKSKTDKPKRYKRTREEIECCEKLYDFIYKEYNVSTLPQYVFMQITSLYKGEYTKNTREPLQISIFDLYDMWQRKMDYLKQTYEYNKTHGKDMYGANRVCYDLAILINKYDSYKRWKEKQNAIHEQEKTFAEQTKRMKAISVVKPIQIQTPNETDISDIIDEI
;
A
#
# COMPACT_ATOMS: atom_id res chain seq x y z
N MET A 1 18.56 -48.05 -17.71
CA MET A 1 19.14 -46.70 -17.90
C MET A 1 18.12 -45.69 -17.39
N ALA A 2 18.36 -45.06 -16.23
CA ALA A 2 17.41 -44.14 -15.61
C ALA A 2 17.70 -42.69 -16.05
N ASN A 3 16.72 -42.07 -16.70
CA ASN A 3 16.75 -40.66 -17.10
C ASN A 3 16.83 -39.77 -15.85
N LYS A 4 17.97 -39.11 -15.64
CA LYS A 4 18.11 -38.07 -14.62
C LYS A 4 17.35 -36.83 -15.10
N SER A 5 16.24 -36.55 -14.42
CA SER A 5 15.46 -35.31 -14.51
C SER A 5 16.39 -34.09 -14.44
N LYS A 6 16.29 -33.24 -15.46
CA LYS A 6 16.92 -31.91 -15.49
C LYS A 6 16.36 -31.12 -14.31
N THR A 7 17.21 -30.79 -13.34
CA THR A 7 16.85 -29.88 -12.25
C THR A 7 16.74 -28.47 -12.83
N ASP A 8 15.52 -27.96 -12.98
CA ASP A 8 15.28 -26.55 -13.24
C ASP A 8 15.89 -25.73 -12.09
N LYS A 9 16.98 -25.01 -12.40
CA LYS A 9 17.58 -24.09 -11.43
C LYS A 9 16.54 -23.02 -11.10
N PRO A 10 16.27 -22.71 -9.82
CA PRO A 10 15.30 -21.68 -9.47
C PRO A 10 15.72 -20.35 -10.11
N LYS A 11 14.78 -19.72 -10.82
CA LYS A 11 14.99 -18.39 -11.43
C LYS A 11 15.43 -17.43 -10.33
N ARG A 12 16.63 -16.87 -10.44
CA ARG A 12 17.12 -15.81 -9.54
C ARG A 12 16.14 -14.63 -9.60
N TYR A 13 15.51 -14.30 -8.47
CA TYR A 13 14.70 -13.10 -8.34
C TYR A 13 15.56 -11.87 -8.69
N LYS A 14 15.18 -11.15 -9.75
CA LYS A 14 15.79 -9.89 -10.15
C LYS A 14 14.89 -8.78 -9.65
N ARG A 15 15.44 -7.89 -8.81
CA ARG A 15 14.73 -6.70 -8.35
C ARG A 15 14.45 -5.76 -9.51
N THR A 16 13.28 -5.14 -9.52
CA THR A 16 12.99 -4.02 -10.43
C THR A 16 13.80 -2.79 -10.00
N ARG A 17 13.88 -1.78 -10.87
CA ARG A 17 14.55 -0.52 -10.55
C ARG A 17 13.88 0.16 -9.36
N GLU A 18 12.55 0.17 -9.33
CA GLU A 18 11.74 0.77 -8.26
C GLU A 18 11.97 0.07 -6.92
N GLU A 19 12.11 -1.27 -6.93
CA GLU A 19 12.42 -2.03 -5.73
C GLU A 19 13.83 -1.71 -5.19
N ILE A 20 14.81 -1.44 -6.07
CA ILE A 20 16.16 -1.03 -5.68
C ILE A 20 16.10 0.36 -5.01
N GLU A 21 15.47 1.34 -5.66
CA GLU A 21 15.33 2.70 -5.14
C GLU A 21 14.56 2.73 -3.81
N CYS A 22 13.53 1.89 -3.66
CA CYS A 22 12.80 1.75 -2.39
C CYS A 22 13.67 1.12 -1.29
N CYS A 23 14.52 0.15 -1.66
CA CYS A 23 15.44 -0.48 -0.73
C CYS A 23 16.47 0.52 -0.20
N GLU A 24 17.01 1.39 -1.06
CA GLU A 24 17.90 2.49 -0.66
C GLU A 24 17.20 3.44 0.32
N LYS A 25 15.97 3.88 0.00
CA LYS A 25 15.16 4.73 0.89
C LYS A 25 14.91 4.08 2.26
N LEU A 26 14.63 2.78 2.28
CA LEU A 26 14.46 2.04 3.53
C LEU A 26 15.75 2.08 4.37
N TYR A 27 16.90 1.81 3.76
CA TYR A 27 18.16 1.83 4.50
C TYR A 27 18.53 3.23 4.99
N ASP A 28 18.38 4.26 4.14
CA ASP A 28 18.57 5.66 4.54
C ASP A 28 17.68 6.05 5.72
N PHE A 29 16.42 5.63 5.68
CA PHE A 29 15.48 5.80 6.78
C PHE A 29 15.97 5.11 8.06
N ILE A 30 16.42 3.86 7.98
CA ILE A 30 16.96 3.13 9.14
C ILE A 30 18.21 3.81 9.69
N TYR A 31 19.17 4.21 8.84
CA TYR A 31 20.38 4.91 9.28
C TYR A 31 20.03 6.18 10.06
N LYS A 32 19.09 6.96 9.53
CA LYS A 32 18.63 8.21 10.14
C LYS A 32 17.88 7.99 11.45
N GLU A 33 16.84 7.15 11.47
CA GLU A 33 15.96 7.00 12.64
C GLU A 33 16.64 6.28 13.81
N TYR A 34 17.58 5.40 13.53
CA TYR A 34 18.30 4.64 14.56
C TYR A 34 19.65 5.25 14.91
N ASN A 35 20.05 6.35 14.25
CA ASN A 35 21.34 7.01 14.40
C ASN A 35 22.51 6.01 14.31
N VAL A 36 22.50 5.19 13.25
CA VAL A 36 23.53 4.20 12.97
C VAL A 36 24.27 4.57 11.70
N SER A 37 25.60 4.43 11.70
CA SER A 37 26.42 4.69 10.50
C SER A 37 26.60 3.45 9.62
N THR A 38 26.50 2.26 10.21
CA THR A 38 26.66 0.98 9.53
C THR A 38 25.72 -0.05 10.11
N LEU A 39 25.19 -0.93 9.26
CA LEU A 39 24.42 -2.09 9.70
C LEU A 39 25.27 -3.35 9.51
N PRO A 40 25.22 -4.30 10.44
CA PRO A 40 25.82 -5.61 10.24
C PRO A 40 25.17 -6.38 9.10
N GLN A 41 25.95 -7.26 8.45
CA GLN A 41 25.50 -8.07 7.31
C GLN A 41 24.21 -8.85 7.60
N TYR A 42 24.03 -9.34 8.83
CA TYR A 42 22.84 -10.13 9.19
C TYR A 42 21.53 -9.34 9.05
N VAL A 43 21.55 -8.01 9.24
CA VAL A 43 20.35 -7.15 9.09
C VAL A 43 19.92 -7.14 7.62
N PHE A 44 20.89 -6.93 6.71
CA PHE A 44 20.64 -6.97 5.27
C PHE A 44 20.14 -8.35 4.83
N MET A 45 20.72 -9.42 5.36
CA MET A 45 20.29 -10.79 5.06
C MET A 45 18.85 -11.05 5.51
N GLN A 46 18.45 -10.57 6.70
CA GLN A 46 17.07 -10.70 7.19
C GLN A 46 16.08 -9.93 6.33
N ILE A 47 16.37 -8.67 5.99
CA ILE A 47 15.51 -7.89 5.08
C ILE A 47 15.43 -8.55 3.70
N THR A 48 16.57 -9.11 3.24
CA THR A 48 16.66 -9.81 1.97
C THR A 48 15.82 -11.08 1.92
N SER A 49 15.84 -11.88 2.98
CA SER A 49 15.06 -13.11 3.03
C SER A 49 13.56 -12.84 3.08
N LEU A 50 13.12 -11.72 3.68
CA LEU A 50 11.71 -11.32 3.71
C LEU A 50 11.15 -11.05 2.32
N TYR A 51 11.82 -10.25 1.48
CA TYR A 51 11.26 -9.95 0.16
C TYR A 51 11.41 -11.11 -0.83
N LYS A 52 12.40 -11.99 -0.63
CA LYS A 52 12.54 -13.23 -1.41
C LYS A 52 11.54 -14.32 -1.03
N GLY A 53 10.82 -14.16 0.09
CA GLY A 53 9.98 -15.22 0.64
C GLY A 53 10.79 -16.41 1.16
N GLU A 54 12.05 -16.18 1.56
CA GLU A 54 12.92 -17.18 2.18
C GLU A 54 12.85 -17.11 3.71
N TYR A 55 12.17 -16.10 4.25
CA TYR A 55 12.00 -15.94 5.69
C TYR A 55 10.95 -16.91 6.21
N THR A 56 11.38 -17.92 6.97
CA THR A 56 10.48 -18.78 7.72
C THR A 56 10.36 -18.26 9.15
N LYS A 57 9.15 -17.90 9.55
CA LYS A 57 8.81 -17.76 10.97
C LYS A 57 8.79 -19.17 11.59
N ASN A 58 8.50 -19.30 12.88
CA ASN A 58 8.19 -20.60 13.52
C ASN A 58 6.97 -21.34 12.89
N THR A 59 6.39 -20.79 11.81
CA THR A 59 5.38 -21.40 10.95
C THR A 59 6.04 -22.07 9.76
N ARG A 60 5.52 -23.22 9.30
CA ARG A 60 6.07 -23.95 8.15
C ARG A 60 5.93 -23.21 6.81
N GLU A 61 5.23 -22.08 6.80
CA GLU A 61 5.00 -21.28 5.59
C GLU A 61 6.01 -20.13 5.48
N PRO A 62 6.62 -19.94 4.29
CA PRO A 62 7.47 -18.80 4.02
C PRO A 62 6.67 -17.50 4.08
N LEU A 63 7.22 -16.52 4.78
CA LEU A 63 6.67 -15.17 4.85
C LEU A 63 7.35 -14.30 3.81
N GLN A 64 6.57 -13.77 2.88
CA GLN A 64 7.03 -12.77 1.93
C GLN A 64 6.45 -11.39 2.26
N ILE A 65 7.32 -10.41 2.44
CA ILE A 65 6.96 -8.99 2.63
C ILE A 65 7.58 -8.19 1.50
N SER A 66 6.77 -7.47 0.71
CA SER A 66 7.29 -6.57 -0.32
C SER A 66 8.15 -5.47 0.30
N ILE A 67 9.21 -5.04 -0.38
CA ILE A 67 10.07 -3.95 0.10
C ILE A 67 9.27 -2.64 0.32
N PHE A 68 8.27 -2.39 -0.54
CA PHE A 68 7.38 -1.23 -0.41
C PHE A 68 6.53 -1.31 0.87
N ASP A 69 6.00 -2.50 1.16
CA ASP A 69 5.20 -2.71 2.36
C ASP A 69 6.04 -2.64 3.63
N LEU A 70 7.25 -3.23 3.60
CA LEU A 70 8.17 -3.14 4.74
C LEU A 70 8.53 -1.68 5.04
N TYR A 71 8.80 -0.89 4.00
CA TYR A 71 9.12 0.53 4.16
C TYR A 71 7.94 1.34 4.70
N ASP A 72 6.75 1.21 4.11
CA ASP A 72 5.54 1.90 4.58
C ASP A 72 5.17 1.50 6.02
N MET A 73 5.28 0.22 6.37
CA MET A 73 5.09 -0.26 7.73
C MET A 73 6.05 0.40 8.71
N TRP A 74 7.33 0.53 8.35
CA TRP A 74 8.33 1.13 9.22
C TRP A 74 8.02 2.60 9.50
N GLN A 75 7.69 3.36 8.45
CA GLN A 75 7.32 4.77 8.55
C GLN A 75 6.08 4.94 9.43
N ARG A 76 5.01 4.17 9.18
CA ARG A 76 3.75 4.26 9.92
C ARG A 76 3.87 3.85 11.38
N LYS A 77 4.77 2.92 11.69
CA LYS A 77 4.92 2.37 13.04
C LYS A 77 6.07 3.00 13.82
N MET A 78 6.80 3.96 13.27
CA MET A 78 7.99 4.50 13.91
C MET A 78 7.71 5.05 15.32
N ASP A 79 6.61 5.79 15.51
CA ASP A 79 6.24 6.30 16.84
C ASP A 79 5.91 5.19 17.83
N TYR A 80 5.18 4.16 17.39
CA TYR A 80 4.90 2.98 18.19
C TYR A 80 6.20 2.22 18.56
N LEU A 81 7.13 2.10 17.62
CA LEU A 81 8.43 1.45 17.85
C LEU A 81 9.27 2.25 18.83
N LYS A 82 9.29 3.59 18.73
CA LYS A 82 9.95 4.48 19.69
C LYS A 82 9.36 4.32 21.09
N GLN A 83 8.03 4.32 21.22
CA GLN A 83 7.35 4.10 22.51
C GLN A 83 7.67 2.72 23.10
N THR A 84 7.69 1.68 22.26
CA THR A 84 8.04 0.32 22.68
C THR A 84 9.48 0.25 23.17
N TYR A 85 10.40 0.92 22.48
CA TYR A 85 11.80 1.03 22.89
C TYR A 85 11.95 1.74 24.24
N GLU A 86 11.32 2.90 24.42
CA GLU A 86 11.38 3.63 25.69
C GLU A 86 10.81 2.80 26.85
N TYR A 87 9.68 2.13 26.64
CA TYR A 87 9.13 1.20 27.62
C TYR A 87 10.12 0.08 27.97
N ASN A 88 10.73 -0.56 26.98
CA ASN A 88 11.70 -1.63 27.24
C ASN A 88 12.92 -1.11 28.00
N LYS A 89 13.40 0.09 27.66
CA LYS A 89 14.52 0.76 28.34
C LYS A 89 14.22 1.03 29.81
N THR A 90 13.04 1.55 30.15
CA THR A 90 12.65 1.77 31.57
C THR A 90 12.49 0.48 32.36
N HIS A 91 12.37 -0.67 31.68
CA HIS A 91 12.28 -2.00 32.28
C HIS A 91 13.60 -2.79 32.20
N GLY A 92 14.72 -2.11 31.98
CA GLY A 92 16.06 -2.70 31.99
C GLY A 92 16.40 -3.55 30.77
N LYS A 93 15.59 -3.51 29.71
CA LYS A 93 15.80 -4.22 28.43
C LYS A 93 16.33 -3.27 27.38
N ASP A 94 17.45 -2.64 27.69
CA ASP A 94 18.04 -1.63 26.81
C ASP A 94 18.64 -2.28 25.55
N MET A 95 18.51 -1.60 24.42
CA MET A 95 18.92 -2.10 23.12
C MET A 95 19.35 -0.94 22.22
N TYR A 96 20.49 -1.09 21.56
CA TYR A 96 21.09 -0.01 20.78
C TYR A 96 21.46 -0.44 19.37
N GLY A 97 21.52 0.54 18.47
CA GLY A 97 21.95 0.37 17.09
C GLY A 97 21.28 -0.81 16.37
N ALA A 98 22.09 -1.69 15.81
CA ALA A 98 21.60 -2.84 15.03
C ALA A 98 20.72 -3.82 15.82
N ASN A 99 20.92 -3.96 17.13
CA ASN A 99 20.06 -4.80 17.96
C ASN A 99 18.64 -4.24 18.05
N ARG A 100 18.54 -2.91 18.18
CA ARG A 100 17.25 -2.22 18.16
C ARG A 100 16.58 -2.35 16.79
N VAL A 101 17.33 -2.20 15.69
CA VAL A 101 16.81 -2.40 14.32
C VAL A 101 16.22 -3.79 14.13
N CYS A 102 16.92 -4.84 14.55
CA CYS A 102 16.41 -6.21 14.44
C CYS A 102 15.21 -6.48 15.34
N TYR A 103 15.17 -5.90 16.54
CA TYR A 103 14.04 -6.01 17.43
C TYR A 103 12.78 -5.39 16.80
N ASP A 104 12.90 -4.17 16.28
CA ASP A 104 11.80 -3.48 15.62
C ASP A 104 11.37 -4.19 14.34
N LEU A 105 12.31 -4.74 13.56
CA LEU A 105 12.00 -5.60 12.41
C LEU A 105 11.14 -6.80 12.82
N ALA A 106 11.48 -7.48 13.91
CA ALA A 106 10.70 -8.61 14.42
C ALA A 106 9.27 -8.20 14.82
N ILE A 107 9.10 -7.01 15.39
CA ILE A 107 7.78 -6.44 15.68
C ILE A 107 6.99 -6.22 14.39
N LEU A 108 7.60 -5.62 13.37
CA LEU A 108 6.95 -5.37 12.08
C LEU A 108 6.52 -6.67 11.41
N ILE A 109 7.40 -7.66 11.35
CA ILE A 109 7.11 -9.01 10.86
C ILE A 109 5.88 -9.59 11.56
N ASN A 110 5.81 -9.48 12.89
CA ASN A 110 4.67 -9.99 13.67
C ASN A 110 3.36 -9.23 13.42
N LYS A 111 3.42 -7.97 12.96
CA LYS A 111 2.26 -7.14 12.67
C LYS A 111 1.86 -7.17 11.19
N TYR A 112 2.56 -7.91 10.34
CA TYR A 112 2.34 -7.88 8.89
C TYR A 112 0.94 -8.34 8.48
N ASP A 113 0.37 -9.35 9.12
CA ASP A 113 -1.00 -9.79 8.80
C ASP A 113 -2.05 -8.72 9.12
N SER A 114 -1.87 -7.99 10.23
CA SER A 114 -2.74 -6.86 10.56
C SER A 114 -2.56 -5.72 9.56
N TYR A 115 -1.34 -5.49 9.08
CA TYR A 115 -1.05 -4.50 8.06
C TYR A 115 -1.72 -4.83 6.72
N LYS A 116 -1.64 -6.09 6.26
CA LYS A 116 -2.34 -6.53 5.03
C LYS A 116 -3.85 -6.24 5.09
N ARG A 117 -4.50 -6.64 6.19
CA ARG A 117 -5.93 -6.37 6.42
C ARG A 117 -6.26 -4.88 6.44
N TRP A 118 -5.37 -4.07 7.02
CA TRP A 118 -5.53 -2.61 7.01
C TRP A 118 -5.41 -2.05 5.59
N LYS A 119 -4.42 -2.48 4.82
CA LYS A 119 -4.19 -2.04 3.43
C LYS A 119 -5.37 -2.40 2.52
N GLU A 120 -5.91 -3.61 2.65
CA GLU A 120 -7.13 -4.05 1.96
C GLU A 120 -8.32 -3.13 2.27
N LYS A 121 -8.53 -2.80 3.55
CA LYS A 121 -9.58 -1.85 3.97
C LYS A 121 -9.38 -0.47 3.37
N GLN A 122 -8.15 0.05 3.33
CA GLN A 122 -7.87 1.36 2.71
C GLN A 122 -8.16 1.35 1.22
N ASN A 123 -7.80 0.28 0.51
CA ASN A 123 -8.10 0.15 -0.91
C ASN A 123 -9.61 0.16 -1.16
N ALA A 124 -10.39 -0.56 -0.35
CA ALA A 124 -11.85 -0.58 -0.45
C ALA A 124 -12.48 0.80 -0.19
N ILE A 125 -11.98 1.55 0.80
CA ILE A 125 -12.43 2.92 1.07
C ILE A 125 -12.14 3.83 -0.12
N HIS A 126 -10.92 3.80 -0.65
CA HIS A 126 -10.52 4.63 -1.77
C HIS A 126 -11.31 4.32 -3.06
N GLU A 127 -11.68 3.05 -3.28
CA GLU A 127 -12.56 2.66 -4.39
C GLU A 127 -13.99 3.20 -4.21
N GLN A 128 -14.53 3.15 -2.99
CA GLN A 128 -15.82 3.76 -2.66
C GLN A 128 -15.79 5.29 -2.86
N GLU A 129 -14.73 5.96 -2.44
CA GLU A 129 -14.57 7.41 -2.65
C GLU A 129 -14.52 7.77 -4.14
N LYS A 130 -13.82 6.99 -4.97
CA LYS A 130 -13.78 7.19 -6.42
C LYS A 130 -15.16 7.05 -7.05
N THR A 131 -15.86 5.97 -6.73
CA THR A 131 -17.22 5.72 -7.25
C THR A 131 -18.19 6.82 -6.80
N PHE A 132 -18.12 7.26 -5.54
CA PHE A 132 -18.92 8.39 -5.05
C PHE A 132 -18.58 9.71 -5.76
N ALA A 133 -17.30 10.00 -5.99
CA ALA A 133 -16.86 11.19 -6.72
C ALA A 133 -17.35 11.18 -8.17
N GLU A 134 -17.32 10.03 -8.84
CA GLU A 134 -17.86 9.86 -10.19
C GLU A 134 -19.38 10.02 -10.24
N GLN A 135 -20.11 9.42 -9.30
CA GLN A 135 -21.55 9.60 -9.17
C GLN A 135 -21.92 11.08 -8.93
N THR A 136 -21.20 11.75 -8.03
CA THR A 136 -21.41 13.18 -7.75
C THR A 136 -21.15 14.04 -8.99
N LYS A 137 -20.10 13.76 -9.77
CA LYS A 137 -19.84 14.44 -11.05
C LYS A 137 -20.96 14.22 -12.05
N ARG A 138 -21.49 12.99 -12.16
CA ARG A 138 -22.63 12.67 -13.04
C ARG A 138 -23.91 13.39 -12.61
N MET A 139 -24.24 13.40 -11.31
CA MET A 139 -25.42 14.11 -10.80
C MET A 139 -25.34 15.61 -11.05
N LYS A 140 -24.17 16.23 -10.84
CA LYS A 140 -23.94 17.64 -11.19
C LYS A 140 -24.11 17.89 -12.69
N ALA A 141 -23.59 17.02 -13.56
CA ALA A 141 -23.77 17.15 -15.00
C ALA A 141 -25.26 17.06 -15.43
N ILE A 142 -26.04 16.18 -14.81
CA ILE A 142 -27.49 16.05 -15.07
C ILE A 142 -28.25 17.30 -14.62
N SER A 143 -27.93 17.87 -13.45
CA SER A 143 -28.59 19.09 -12.95
C SER A 143 -28.32 20.36 -13.78
N VAL A 144 -27.31 20.34 -14.67
CA VAL A 144 -26.98 21.47 -15.57
C VAL A 144 -27.72 21.35 -16.91
N VAL A 145 -28.36 20.22 -17.20
CA VAL A 145 -29.23 20.08 -18.38
C VAL A 145 -30.50 20.89 -18.12
N LYS A 146 -30.59 22.08 -18.75
CA LYS A 146 -31.80 22.90 -18.75
C LYS A 146 -33.00 22.06 -19.22
N PRO A 147 -34.20 22.22 -18.63
CA PRO A 147 -35.38 21.55 -19.13
C PRO A 147 -35.58 21.90 -20.60
N ILE A 148 -35.67 20.86 -21.44
CA ILE A 148 -36.08 21.02 -22.84
C ILE A 148 -37.50 21.59 -22.79
N GLN A 149 -37.66 22.83 -23.24
CA GLN A 149 -38.98 23.36 -23.55
C GLN A 149 -39.51 22.54 -24.73
N ILE A 150 -40.39 21.58 -24.44
CA ILE A 150 -41.20 20.93 -25.45
C ILE A 150 -42.15 22.02 -25.98
N GLN A 151 -41.82 22.61 -27.13
CA GLN A 151 -42.77 23.42 -27.86
C GLN A 151 -43.87 22.47 -28.35
N THR A 152 -45.06 22.60 -27.77
CA THR A 152 -46.27 21.98 -28.29
C THR A 152 -46.53 22.49 -29.70
N PRO A 153 -46.87 21.64 -30.67
CA PRO A 153 -47.13 22.07 -32.04
C PRO A 153 -48.45 22.85 -32.12
N ASN A 154 -48.40 24.04 -32.71
CA ASN A 154 -49.48 24.91 -33.20
C ASN A 154 -50.90 24.57 -32.73
N GLU A 155 -51.44 25.37 -31.80
CA GLU A 155 -52.85 25.74 -31.89
C GLU A 155 -52.97 26.82 -32.97
N THR A 156 -53.47 26.43 -34.14
CA THR A 156 -54.03 27.34 -35.14
C THR A 156 -55.13 28.16 -34.50
N ASP A 157 -54.90 29.46 -34.31
CA ASP A 157 -55.93 30.40 -33.91
C ASP A 157 -56.84 30.67 -35.13
N ILE A 158 -58.12 30.28 -35.02
CA ILE A 158 -59.11 30.30 -36.11
C ILE A 158 -59.61 31.75 -36.36
N SER A 159 -59.07 32.73 -35.65
CA SER A 159 -59.46 34.14 -35.73
C SER A 159 -59.11 34.85 -37.05
N ASP A 160 -58.28 34.25 -37.91
CA ASP A 160 -57.88 34.85 -39.20
C ASP A 160 -58.75 34.43 -40.40
N ILE A 161 -59.82 33.64 -40.18
CA ILE A 161 -60.69 33.09 -41.27
C ILE A 161 -61.98 33.90 -41.47
N ILE A 162 -62.25 34.91 -40.64
CA ILE A 162 -63.45 35.76 -40.78
C ILE A 162 -63.02 37.21 -40.97
N ASP A 163 -62.67 37.58 -42.20
CA ASP A 163 -62.88 38.93 -42.76
C ASP A 163 -62.48 38.99 -44.25
N GLU A 164 -63.16 38.19 -45.09
CA GLU A 164 -63.33 38.52 -46.51
C GLU A 164 -64.67 37.94 -47.02
N ILE A 165 -65.71 38.78 -47.01
CA ILE A 165 -66.91 38.68 -47.89
C ILE A 165 -67.01 40.00 -48.64
#